data_AF-A0A6I9VN11-F1
#
_entry.id   AF-A0A6I9VN11-F1
#
_cell.length_a   1.000
_cell.length_b   1.000
_cell.length_c   1.000
_cell.angle_alpha   90.00
_cell.angle_beta   90.00
_cell.angle_gamma   90.00
#
_symmetry.space_group_name_H-M   'P 1'
#
loop_
_entity.id
_entity.type
_entity.pdbx_description
1 polymer ?
#
loop_
_entity_poly.entity_id
_entity_poly.type
_entity_poly.pdbx_seq_one_letter_code
_entity_poly.pdbx_strand_id
1 'polypeptide(L)'
;MTQELSGVTIVIFIAAGVLTILLLFIFAKRQIMRFALRSRRGPHIPIGHDAKKSLKKEIERRIEVIPRIQYEPQLISDPRYILTPGGQAPPHYYRLKAVDDVKALEAEITRYDNCLKRHPSENLRAYLLTTLATPLNGSGQRLIHQFCDLYEHARHDPTEFGDEEYQVYTRLFLKLMDAARLLKSYPSSRKSSPSRTPIKKSIETKRNILEPRMRPPEEQILTGSRPNTLTVMTLDNSETSV
;
A
#
# COMPACT_ATOMS: atom_id res chain seq x y z
N MET A 1 -21.66 52.40 -60.09
CA MET A 1 -20.25 52.03 -60.38
C MET A 1 -20.11 50.53 -60.24
N THR A 2 -20.34 49.79 -61.32
CA THR A 2 -20.19 48.32 -61.38
C THR A 2 -18.80 48.02 -61.90
N GLN A 3 -17.86 47.74 -61.00
CA GLN A 3 -16.51 47.32 -61.39
C GLN A 3 -16.59 45.91 -62.00
N GLU A 4 -16.20 45.78 -63.26
CA GLU A 4 -15.98 44.47 -63.88
C GLU A 4 -14.80 43.80 -63.19
N LEU A 5 -15.08 42.78 -62.39
CA LEU A 5 -14.07 42.02 -61.69
C LEU A 5 -13.28 41.21 -62.73
N SER A 6 -12.01 41.56 -62.94
CA SER A 6 -11.08 40.79 -63.77
C SER A 6 -11.09 39.32 -63.37
N GLY A 7 -11.05 38.40 -64.34
CA GLY A 7 -11.11 36.95 -64.10
C GLY A 7 -10.05 36.46 -63.11
N VAL A 8 -8.90 37.13 -63.03
CA VAL A 8 -7.85 36.84 -62.04
C VAL A 8 -8.35 37.08 -60.61
N THR A 9 -9.06 38.17 -60.38
CA THR A 9 -9.66 38.52 -59.09
C THR A 9 -10.67 37.46 -58.66
N ILE A 10 -11.47 36.94 -59.61
CA ILE A 10 -12.44 35.86 -59.36
C ILE A 10 -11.72 34.57 -58.92
N VAL A 11 -10.63 34.19 -59.59
CA VAL A 11 -9.85 32.99 -59.26
C VAL A 11 -9.21 33.11 -57.86
N ILE A 12 -8.69 34.29 -57.49
CA ILE A 12 -8.13 34.53 -56.16
C ILE A 12 -9.21 34.38 -55.07
N PHE A 13 -10.42 34.90 -55.30
CA PHE A 13 -11.52 34.74 -54.35
C PHE A 13 -11.94 33.28 -54.17
N ILE A 14 -11.99 32.50 -55.26
CA ILE A 14 -12.31 31.07 -55.18
C ILE A 14 -11.22 30.31 -54.42
N ALA A 15 -9.93 30.57 -54.71
CA ALA A 15 -8.82 29.93 -54.02
C ALA A 15 -8.80 30.26 -52.51
N ALA A 16 -9.02 31.53 -52.16
CA ALA A 16 -9.12 31.97 -50.76
C ALA A 16 -10.36 31.38 -50.06
N GLY A 17 -11.50 31.28 -50.77
CA GLY A 17 -12.71 30.63 -50.27
C GLY A 17 -12.50 29.15 -49.97
N VAL A 18 -11.87 28.40 -50.87
CA VAL A 18 -11.57 26.98 -50.65
C VAL A 18 -10.55 26.80 -49.52
N LEU A 19 -9.51 27.64 -49.47
CA LEU A 19 -8.51 27.60 -48.41
C LEU A 19 -9.12 27.88 -47.02
N THR A 20 -9.96 28.90 -46.91
CA THR A 20 -10.63 29.26 -45.65
C THR A 20 -11.58 28.17 -45.19
N ILE A 21 -12.34 27.56 -46.09
CA ILE A 21 -13.21 26.42 -45.79
C ILE A 21 -12.37 25.23 -45.30
N LEU A 22 -11.28 24.87 -45.98
CA LEU A 22 -10.39 23.78 -45.57
C LEU A 22 -9.77 24.03 -44.19
N LEU A 23 -9.31 25.26 -43.91
CA LEU A 23 -8.78 25.62 -42.60
C LEU A 23 -9.84 25.50 -41.51
N LEU A 24 -11.07 25.97 -41.76
CA LEU A 24 -12.18 25.86 -40.82
C LEU A 24 -12.49 24.39 -40.51
N PHE A 25 -12.52 23.51 -41.51
CA PHE A 25 -12.71 22.07 -41.31
C PHE A 25 -11.60 21.43 -40.48
N ILE A 26 -10.34 21.77 -40.72
CA ILE A 26 -9.20 21.24 -39.95
C ILE A 26 -9.27 21.73 -38.51
N PHE A 27 -9.56 23.02 -38.29
CA PHE A 27 -9.69 23.57 -36.94
C PHE A 27 -10.89 22.97 -36.19
N ALA A 28 -12.05 22.84 -36.84
CA ALA A 28 -13.22 22.20 -36.25
C ALA A 28 -12.93 20.75 -35.86
N LYS A 29 -12.36 19.94 -36.77
CA LYS A 29 -11.98 18.55 -36.49
C LYS A 29 -10.99 18.46 -35.33
N ARG A 30 -9.97 19.34 -35.31
CA ARG A 30 -8.95 19.36 -34.26
C ARG A 30 -9.51 19.83 -32.92
N GLN A 31 -10.41 20.80 -32.90
CA GLN A 31 -11.07 21.29 -31.70
C GLN A 31 -12.04 20.26 -31.12
N ILE A 32 -12.88 19.63 -31.95
CA ILE A 32 -13.78 18.56 -31.53
C ILE A 32 -12.99 17.37 -30.96
N MET A 33 -11.91 16.97 -31.62
CA MET A 33 -11.05 15.88 -31.14
C MET A 33 -10.40 16.21 -29.79
N ARG A 34 -9.88 17.44 -29.63
CA ARG A 34 -9.30 17.89 -28.35
C ARG A 34 -10.34 17.94 -27.25
N PHE A 35 -11.56 18.39 -27.55
CA PHE A 35 -12.64 18.47 -26.57
C PHE A 35 -13.17 17.09 -26.18
N ALA A 36 -13.32 16.17 -27.14
CA ALA A 36 -13.73 14.79 -26.90
C ALA A 36 -12.68 13.97 -26.11
N LEU A 37 -11.39 14.21 -26.35
CA LEU A 37 -10.31 13.56 -25.61
C LEU A 37 -10.16 14.12 -24.19
N ARG A 38 -10.44 15.41 -23.98
CA ARG A 38 -10.36 16.06 -22.66
C ARG A 38 -11.60 15.80 -21.81
N SER A 39 -12.78 15.64 -22.41
CA SER A 39 -14.03 15.33 -21.67
C SER A 39 -14.09 13.91 -21.11
N ARG A 40 -13.40 12.95 -21.75
CA ARG A 40 -13.35 11.55 -21.30
C ARG A 40 -12.47 11.33 -20.07
N ARG A 41 -11.67 12.31 -19.67
CA ARG A 41 -10.80 12.19 -18.49
C ARG A 41 -11.50 12.65 -17.21
N GLY A 42 -12.51 11.91 -16.80
CA GLY A 42 -13.15 12.10 -15.50
C GLY A 42 -12.26 11.65 -14.33
N PRO A 43 -12.57 12.05 -13.09
CA PRO A 43 -11.79 11.71 -11.90
C PRO A 43 -11.75 10.19 -11.59
N HIS A 44 -12.63 9.39 -12.21
CA HIS A 44 -12.72 7.93 -12.03
C HIS A 44 -12.33 7.12 -13.28
N ILE A 45 -11.29 7.54 -14.00
CA ILE A 45 -10.71 6.69 -15.05
C ILE A 45 -10.06 5.46 -14.40
N PRO A 46 -10.34 4.22 -14.86
CA PRO A 46 -9.68 3.04 -14.35
C PRO A 46 -8.17 3.11 -14.59
N ILE A 47 -7.40 2.70 -13.58
CA ILE A 47 -5.94 2.73 -13.64
C ILE A 47 -5.46 1.92 -14.86
N GLY A 48 -4.66 2.54 -15.73
CA GLY A 48 -4.18 1.91 -16.97
C GLY A 48 -5.15 1.94 -18.16
N HIS A 49 -6.16 2.82 -18.18
CA HIS A 49 -7.14 2.94 -19.28
C HIS A 49 -6.51 3.08 -20.68
N ASP A 50 -5.48 3.91 -20.84
CA ASP A 50 -4.80 4.15 -22.12
C ASP A 50 -3.63 3.17 -22.37
N ALA A 51 -3.39 2.20 -21.47
CA ALA A 51 -2.31 1.24 -21.57
C ALA A 51 -2.68 0.04 -22.44
N LYS A 52 -1.66 -0.61 -23.04
CA LYS A 52 -1.83 -1.91 -23.72
C LYS A 52 -2.45 -2.93 -22.75
N LYS A 53 -3.33 -3.82 -23.25
CA LYS A 53 -4.05 -4.81 -22.41
C LYS A 53 -3.14 -5.62 -21.49
N SER A 54 -1.94 -6.01 -21.96
CA SER A 54 -0.95 -6.73 -21.16
C SER A 54 -0.40 -5.89 -20.00
N LEU A 55 -0.09 -4.62 -20.26
CA LEU A 55 0.40 -3.68 -19.25
C LEU A 55 -0.69 -3.33 -18.24
N LYS A 56 -1.93 -3.12 -18.69
CA LYS A 56 -3.08 -2.91 -17.80
C LYS A 56 -3.25 -4.08 -16.83
N LYS A 57 -3.21 -5.33 -17.32
CA LYS A 57 -3.28 -6.53 -16.48
C LYS A 57 -2.15 -6.61 -15.47
N GLU A 58 -0.93 -6.26 -15.86
CA GLU A 58 0.21 -6.27 -14.94
C GLU A 58 0.08 -5.17 -13.86
N ILE A 59 -0.42 -4.00 -14.22
CA ILE A 59 -0.71 -2.92 -13.26
C ILE A 59 -1.77 -3.38 -12.26
N GLU A 60 -2.89 -3.93 -12.74
CA GLU A 60 -3.96 -4.47 -11.89
C GLU A 60 -3.42 -5.58 -10.96
N ARG A 61 -2.63 -6.52 -11.48
CA ARG A 61 -1.99 -7.59 -10.70
C ARG A 61 -1.10 -7.04 -9.59
N ARG A 62 -0.30 -6.00 -9.86
CA ARG A 62 0.57 -5.39 -8.85
C ARG A 62 -0.23 -4.63 -7.79
N ILE A 63 -1.28 -3.93 -8.20
CA ILE A 63 -2.19 -3.22 -7.28
C ILE A 63 -2.91 -4.22 -6.37
N GLU A 64 -3.34 -5.37 -6.90
CA GLU A 64 -3.99 -6.43 -6.13
C GLU A 64 -3.07 -7.02 -5.04
N VAL A 65 -1.75 -6.94 -5.23
CA VAL A 65 -0.78 -7.36 -4.21
C VAL A 65 -0.61 -6.31 -3.09
N ILE A 66 -0.90 -5.03 -3.34
CA ILE A 66 -0.68 -3.95 -2.36
C ILE A 66 -1.39 -4.23 -1.01
N PRO A 67 -2.68 -4.61 -0.97
CA PRO A 67 -3.35 -4.95 0.29
C PRO A 67 -2.72 -6.12 1.05
N ARG A 68 -1.87 -6.93 0.39
CA ARG A 68 -1.18 -8.08 1.00
C ARG A 68 0.21 -7.74 1.52
N ILE A 69 0.76 -6.57 1.19
CA ILE A 69 2.08 -6.15 1.65
C ILE A 69 1.98 -5.87 3.16
N GLN A 70 2.67 -6.68 3.95
CA GLN A 70 2.81 -6.51 5.39
C GLN A 70 4.24 -6.12 5.71
N TYR A 71 4.45 -4.84 6.00
CA TYR A 71 5.72 -4.40 6.58
C TYR A 71 5.44 -3.27 7.57
N GLU A 72 5.63 -3.56 8.85
CA GLU A 72 5.61 -2.54 9.89
C GLU A 72 7.02 -2.44 10.51
N PRO A 73 7.76 -1.35 10.29
CA PRO A 73 9.13 -1.21 10.78
C PRO A 73 9.15 -1.21 12.32
N GLN A 74 10.13 -1.89 12.93
CA GLN A 74 10.37 -1.80 14.36
C GLN A 74 10.73 -0.35 14.72
N LEU A 75 10.06 0.21 15.73
CA LEU A 75 10.15 1.63 16.04
C LEU A 75 11.34 1.93 16.96
N ILE A 76 11.61 1.04 17.91
CA ILE A 76 12.76 1.10 18.81
C ILE A 76 13.83 0.14 18.29
N SER A 77 14.78 0.66 17.49
CA SER A 77 15.87 -0.16 16.96
C SER A 77 17.06 -0.29 17.92
N ASP A 78 17.36 0.75 18.71
CA ASP A 78 18.41 0.70 19.74
C ASP A 78 18.02 1.61 20.93
N PRO A 79 17.81 1.04 22.13
CA PRO A 79 17.42 1.78 23.33
C PRO A 79 18.40 2.90 23.71
N ARG A 80 19.68 2.77 23.32
CA ARG A 80 20.76 3.71 23.68
C ARG A 80 20.63 5.07 23.00
N TYR A 81 19.93 5.15 21.86
CA TYR A 81 19.71 6.43 21.17
C TYR A 81 18.44 7.15 21.66
N ILE A 82 17.58 6.48 22.42
CA ILE A 82 16.30 7.06 22.89
C ILE A 82 16.36 7.41 24.37
N LEU A 83 17.08 6.64 25.19
CA LEU A 83 17.29 6.93 26.61
C LEU A 83 18.73 7.35 26.86
N THR A 84 18.93 8.62 27.20
CA THR A 84 20.19 9.09 27.80
C THR A 84 20.31 8.51 29.21
N PRO A 85 21.46 7.92 29.61
CA PRO A 85 21.64 7.42 30.98
C PRO A 85 21.39 8.53 32.01
N GLY A 86 20.40 8.33 32.90
CA GLY A 86 19.99 9.31 33.91
C GLY A 86 19.01 10.39 33.43
N GLY A 87 18.60 10.38 32.16
CA GLY A 87 17.56 11.26 31.62
C GLY A 87 16.16 10.65 31.75
N GLN A 88 15.13 11.50 31.74
CA GLN A 88 13.74 11.03 31.64
C GLN A 88 13.46 10.47 30.25
N ALA A 89 12.64 9.42 30.17
CA ALA A 89 12.22 8.85 28.90
C ALA A 89 11.47 9.92 28.07
N PRO A 90 11.74 10.04 26.76
CA PRO A 90 11.00 10.96 25.90
C PRO A 90 9.48 10.69 25.97
N PRO A 91 8.61 11.70 25.80
CA PRO A 91 7.16 11.55 25.97
C PRO A 91 6.50 10.46 25.10
N HIS A 92 7.12 10.14 23.95
CA HIS A 92 6.62 9.16 22.99
C HIS A 92 7.24 7.77 23.17
N TYR A 93 8.18 7.60 24.10
CA TYR A 93 8.92 6.35 24.29
C TYR A 93 8.01 5.15 24.59
N TYR A 94 7.10 5.30 25.56
CA TYR A 94 6.18 4.23 25.95
C TYR A 94 5.18 3.88 24.85
N ARG A 95 4.79 4.87 24.02
CA ARG A 95 3.95 4.64 22.84
C ARG A 95 4.65 3.76 21.82
N LEU A 96 5.90 4.10 21.48
CA LEU A 96 6.72 3.31 20.55
C LEU A 96 6.86 1.87 21.07
N LYS A 97 7.12 1.73 22.38
CA LYS A 97 7.32 0.44 23.03
C LYS A 97 6.07 -0.44 22.98
N ALA A 98 4.90 0.11 23.30
CA ALA A 98 3.63 -0.61 23.20
C ALA A 98 3.33 -1.09 21.76
N VAL A 99 3.74 -0.32 20.74
CA VAL A 99 3.58 -0.72 19.33
C VAL A 99 4.52 -1.86 18.94
N ASP A 100 5.76 -1.83 19.40
CA ASP A 100 6.70 -2.92 19.16
C ASP A 100 6.33 -4.20 19.95
N ASP A 101 5.79 -4.05 21.17
CA ASP A 101 5.33 -5.17 22.00
C ASP A 101 4.23 -5.98 21.29
N VAL A 102 3.24 -5.32 20.65
CA VAL A 102 2.21 -6.02 19.86
C VAL A 102 2.82 -6.88 18.75
N LYS A 103 3.87 -6.38 18.07
CA LYS A 103 4.57 -7.15 17.04
C LYS A 103 5.29 -8.36 17.63
N ALA A 104 5.89 -8.21 18.80
CA ALA A 104 6.50 -9.32 19.51
C ALA A 104 5.46 -10.40 19.88
N LEU A 105 4.26 -10.00 20.34
CA LEU A 105 3.15 -10.91 20.61
C LEU A 105 2.68 -11.63 19.33
N GLU A 106 2.47 -10.91 18.23
CA GLU A 106 2.07 -11.50 16.95
C GLU A 106 3.12 -12.48 16.40
N ALA A 107 4.40 -12.12 16.51
CA ALA A 107 5.51 -12.97 16.10
C ALA A 107 5.56 -14.26 16.91
N GLU A 108 5.36 -14.19 18.23
CA GLU A 108 5.34 -15.37 19.10
C GLU A 108 4.12 -16.26 18.84
N ILE A 109 2.93 -15.69 18.58
CA ILE A 109 1.74 -16.49 18.19
C ILE A 109 2.02 -17.20 16.85
N THR A 110 2.53 -16.48 15.86
CA THR A 110 2.82 -17.02 14.52
C THR A 110 3.92 -18.07 14.57
N ARG A 111 4.89 -17.95 15.49
CA ARG A 111 5.96 -18.93 15.70
C ARG A 111 5.45 -20.32 16.03
N TYR A 112 4.30 -20.44 16.70
CA TYR A 112 3.70 -21.74 17.03
C TYR A 112 2.80 -22.28 15.90
N ASP A 113 2.02 -21.42 15.25
CA ASP A 113 1.20 -21.80 14.11
C ASP A 113 1.17 -20.67 13.06
N ASN A 114 1.81 -20.91 11.91
CA ASN A 114 1.85 -19.96 10.80
C ASN A 114 0.44 -19.62 10.25
N CYS A 115 -0.57 -20.47 10.49
CA CYS A 115 -1.95 -20.18 10.09
C CYS A 115 -2.59 -19.10 10.95
N LEU A 116 -2.05 -18.82 12.14
CA LEU A 116 -2.52 -17.79 13.04
C LEU A 116 -1.87 -16.43 12.75
N LYS A 117 -1.31 -16.21 11.55
CA LYS A 117 -0.78 -14.90 11.19
C LYS A 117 -1.94 -13.92 10.93
N ARG A 118 -1.94 -12.77 11.63
CA ARG A 118 -2.96 -11.72 11.45
C ARG A 118 -2.95 -11.15 10.02
N HIS A 119 -4.14 -10.96 9.44
CA HIS A 119 -4.29 -10.32 8.12
C HIS A 119 -4.21 -8.77 8.22
N PRO A 120 -3.74 -8.02 7.21
CA PRO A 120 -3.56 -6.55 7.32
C PRO A 120 -4.86 -5.79 7.62
N SER A 121 -5.98 -6.29 7.07
CA SER A 121 -7.30 -5.71 7.28
C SER A 121 -7.98 -6.19 8.57
N GLU A 122 -7.34 -7.07 9.32
CA GLU A 122 -7.93 -7.67 10.52
C GLU A 122 -7.61 -6.83 11.75
N ASN A 123 -8.66 -6.57 12.53
CA ASN A 123 -8.57 -5.85 13.81
C ASN A 123 -7.81 -6.71 14.84
N LEU A 124 -6.82 -6.11 15.52
CA LEU A 124 -6.06 -6.76 16.60
C LEU A 124 -6.96 -7.40 17.65
N ARG A 125 -8.04 -6.73 18.05
CA ARG A 125 -8.97 -7.25 19.07
C ARG A 125 -9.64 -8.54 18.61
N ALA A 126 -10.18 -8.56 17.38
CA ALA A 126 -10.83 -9.73 16.81
C ALA A 126 -9.83 -10.88 16.62
N TYR A 127 -8.62 -10.55 16.17
CA TYR A 127 -7.52 -11.48 16.02
C TYR A 127 -7.13 -12.14 17.36
N LEU A 128 -6.91 -11.37 18.43
CA LEU A 128 -6.54 -11.94 19.73
C LEU A 128 -7.67 -12.77 20.35
N LEU A 129 -8.92 -12.33 20.21
CA LEU A 129 -10.08 -13.08 20.69
C LEU A 129 -10.21 -14.45 20.00
N THR A 130 -9.90 -14.55 18.71
CA THR A 130 -10.01 -15.82 17.97
C THR A 130 -8.79 -16.72 18.16
N THR A 131 -7.59 -16.14 18.24
CA THR A 131 -6.35 -16.91 18.39
C THR A 131 -6.17 -17.42 19.81
N LEU A 132 -6.39 -16.58 20.82
CA LEU A 132 -6.15 -16.86 22.24
C LEU A 132 -7.41 -17.27 23.03
N ALA A 133 -8.54 -17.51 22.37
CA ALA A 133 -9.76 -18.01 23.04
C ALA A 133 -9.52 -19.27 23.87
N THR A 134 -8.81 -20.25 23.31
CA THR A 134 -8.59 -21.55 23.95
C THR A 134 -7.65 -21.47 25.15
N PRO A 135 -6.46 -20.83 25.07
CA PRO A 135 -5.59 -20.68 26.23
C PRO A 135 -6.18 -19.87 27.39
N LEU A 136 -7.12 -18.97 27.11
CA LEU A 136 -7.65 -18.02 28.10
C LEU A 136 -8.98 -18.46 28.76
N ASN A 137 -9.48 -19.67 28.48
CA ASN A 137 -10.62 -20.31 29.14
C ASN A 137 -11.83 -19.37 29.37
N GLY A 138 -12.21 -18.57 28.37
CA GLY A 138 -13.40 -17.68 28.40
C GLY A 138 -13.27 -16.41 29.25
N SER A 139 -12.50 -16.42 30.34
CA SER A 139 -12.31 -15.24 31.21
C SER A 139 -11.34 -14.20 30.63
N GLY A 140 -10.52 -14.56 29.65
CA GLY A 140 -9.57 -13.63 29.02
C GLY A 140 -10.16 -12.65 28.01
N GLN A 141 -11.46 -12.68 27.73
CA GLN A 141 -12.07 -11.66 26.87
C GLN A 141 -11.87 -10.26 27.45
N ARG A 142 -12.20 -10.05 28.74
CA ARG A 142 -12.00 -8.77 29.43
C ARG A 142 -10.54 -8.33 29.38
N LEU A 143 -9.62 -9.27 29.54
CA LEU A 143 -8.18 -9.02 29.49
C LEU A 143 -7.75 -8.53 28.09
N ILE A 144 -8.23 -9.18 27.03
CA ILE A 144 -7.96 -8.77 25.64
C ILE A 144 -8.58 -7.39 25.35
N HIS A 145 -9.81 -7.14 25.79
CA HIS A 145 -10.45 -5.84 25.60
C HIS A 145 -9.64 -4.72 26.25
N GLN A 146 -9.29 -4.88 27.54
CA GLN A 146 -8.51 -3.89 28.28
C GLN A 146 -7.11 -3.68 27.67
N PHE A 147 -6.45 -4.74 27.23
CA PHE A 147 -5.17 -4.65 26.53
C PHE A 147 -5.29 -3.86 25.22
N CYS A 148 -6.33 -4.14 24.43
CA CYS A 148 -6.57 -3.44 23.17
C CYS A 148 -6.95 -1.97 23.39
N ASP A 149 -7.69 -1.64 24.44
CA ASP A 149 -8.04 -0.25 24.79
C ASP A 149 -6.78 0.56 25.11
N LEU A 150 -5.87 0.01 25.94
CA LEU A 150 -4.59 0.66 26.25
C LEU A 150 -3.69 0.77 25.01
N TYR A 151 -3.74 -0.21 24.12
CA TYR A 151 -3.00 -0.16 22.86
C TYR A 151 -3.53 0.91 21.90
N GLU A 152 -4.85 0.99 21.74
CA GLU A 152 -5.51 2.02 20.93
C GLU A 152 -5.20 3.41 21.49
N HIS A 153 -5.19 3.54 22.81
CA HIS A 153 -4.81 4.77 23.49
C HIS A 153 -3.34 5.15 23.21
N ALA A 154 -2.39 4.21 23.30
CA ALA A 154 -0.99 4.46 22.97
C ALA A 154 -0.77 4.87 21.49
N ARG A 155 -1.59 4.36 20.56
CA ARG A 155 -1.45 4.61 19.12
C ARG A 155 -2.14 5.87 18.62
N HIS A 156 -3.35 6.12 19.08
CA HIS A 156 -4.30 7.01 18.40
C HIS A 156 -4.82 8.13 19.29
N ASP A 157 -4.71 7.99 20.61
CA ASP A 157 -5.23 8.99 21.52
C ASP A 157 -4.28 10.21 21.58
N PRO A 158 -4.82 11.44 21.59
CA PRO A 158 -4.01 12.64 21.77
C PRO A 158 -3.44 12.81 23.20
N THR A 159 -4.02 12.17 24.21
CA THR A 159 -3.59 12.31 25.62
C THR A 159 -2.28 11.58 25.92
N GLU A 160 -1.54 12.03 26.93
CA GLU A 160 -0.23 11.44 27.25
C GLU A 160 -0.36 9.97 27.66
N PHE A 161 0.58 9.15 27.16
CA PHE A 161 0.71 7.73 27.52
C PHE A 161 2.07 7.53 28.18
N GLY A 162 2.07 7.58 29.51
CA GLY A 162 3.26 7.61 30.34
C GLY A 162 3.68 6.23 30.84
N ASP A 163 4.53 6.23 31.86
CA ASP A 163 5.04 5.00 32.49
C ASP A 163 3.92 4.24 33.21
N GLU A 164 3.01 4.95 33.89
CA GLU A 164 1.91 4.34 34.66
C GLU A 164 0.99 3.51 33.76
N GLU A 165 0.51 4.10 32.66
CA GLU A 165 -0.33 3.40 31.69
C GLU A 165 0.44 2.26 31.03
N TYR A 166 1.73 2.47 30.75
CA TYR A 166 2.59 1.45 30.16
C TYR A 166 2.86 0.27 31.11
N GLN A 167 2.97 0.49 32.41
CA GLN A 167 3.11 -0.58 33.40
C GLN A 167 1.85 -1.45 33.45
N VAL A 168 0.66 -0.83 33.45
CA VAL A 168 -0.62 -1.56 33.37
C VAL A 168 -0.69 -2.36 32.07
N TYR A 169 -0.36 -1.73 30.94
CA TYR A 169 -0.29 -2.36 29.63
C TYR A 169 0.66 -3.57 29.64
N THR A 170 1.88 -3.41 30.15
CA THR A 170 2.92 -4.46 30.20
C THR A 170 2.45 -5.66 31.00
N ARG A 171 1.73 -5.46 32.11
CA ARG A 171 1.18 -6.57 32.92
C ARG A 171 0.13 -7.37 32.14
N LEU A 172 -0.68 -6.73 31.31
CA LEU A 172 -1.65 -7.42 30.45
C LEU A 172 -0.95 -8.11 29.27
N PHE A 173 0.01 -7.43 28.67
CA PHE A 173 0.87 -7.96 27.62
C PHE A 173 1.56 -9.27 28.03
N LEU A 174 2.20 -9.30 29.21
CA LEU A 174 2.88 -10.49 29.70
C LEU A 174 1.92 -11.67 29.91
N LYS A 175 0.69 -11.42 30.38
CA LYS A 175 -0.34 -12.46 30.49
C LYS A 175 -0.76 -13.01 29.12
N LEU A 176 -0.88 -12.14 28.11
CA LEU A 176 -1.15 -12.57 26.74
C LEU A 176 0.03 -13.34 26.15
N MET A 177 1.25 -12.96 26.50
CA MET A 177 2.45 -13.69 26.08
C MET A 177 2.51 -15.09 26.66
N ASP A 178 2.18 -15.25 27.94
CA ASP A 178 2.10 -16.57 28.55
C ASP A 178 0.97 -17.40 27.93
N ALA A 179 -0.18 -16.80 27.65
CA ALA A 179 -1.26 -17.46 26.92
C ALA A 179 -0.85 -17.88 25.50
N ALA A 180 -0.08 -17.06 24.79
CA ALA A 180 0.48 -17.39 23.48
C ALA A 180 1.45 -18.57 23.55
N ARG A 181 2.30 -18.64 24.58
CA ARG A 181 3.21 -19.78 24.80
C ARG A 181 2.47 -21.08 25.08
N LEU A 182 1.29 -21.02 25.73
CA LEU A 182 0.44 -22.17 25.95
C LEU A 182 -0.20 -22.74 24.67
N LEU A 183 -0.17 -22.00 23.55
CA LEU A 183 -0.61 -22.53 22.24
C LEU A 183 0.21 -23.76 21.82
N LYS A 184 1.48 -23.87 22.24
CA LYS A 184 2.31 -25.07 22.03
C LYS A 184 1.65 -26.34 22.60
N SER A 185 0.95 -26.21 23.71
CA SER A 185 0.37 -27.33 24.46
C SER A 185 -1.00 -27.77 23.93
N TYR A 186 -1.64 -26.95 23.10
CA TYR A 186 -2.90 -27.29 22.44
C TYR A 186 -2.62 -27.75 21.00
N PRO A 187 -2.58 -29.06 20.72
CA PRO A 187 -2.50 -29.53 19.34
C PRO A 187 -3.73 -29.02 18.59
N SER A 188 -3.48 -28.35 17.47
CA SER A 188 -4.47 -27.71 16.60
C SER A 188 -5.60 -28.68 16.19
N SER A 189 -6.67 -28.74 16.98
CA SER A 189 -7.92 -29.44 16.62
C SER A 189 -8.76 -28.66 15.61
N ARG A 190 -8.31 -27.45 15.24
CA ARG A 190 -8.98 -26.58 14.26
C ARG A 190 -8.92 -27.11 12.81
N LYS A 191 -8.26 -28.25 12.56
CA LYS A 191 -8.27 -28.94 11.26
C LYS A 191 -9.42 -29.92 11.07
N SER A 192 -10.24 -30.20 12.09
CA SER A 192 -11.40 -31.09 11.96
C SER A 192 -12.71 -30.32 12.12
N SER A 193 -13.12 -29.61 11.07
CA SER A 193 -14.54 -29.28 10.89
C SER A 193 -15.25 -30.49 10.25
N PRO A 194 -16.44 -30.93 10.73
CA PRO A 194 -17.15 -32.08 10.18
C PRO A 194 -17.77 -31.83 8.79
N SER A 195 -17.73 -30.60 8.29
CA SER A 195 -18.46 -30.18 7.09
C SER A 195 -17.57 -30.04 5.85
N ARG A 196 -16.72 -31.03 5.55
CA ARG A 196 -16.11 -31.15 4.22
C ARG A 196 -16.90 -32.17 3.40
N THR A 197 -17.69 -31.66 2.45
CA THR A 197 -18.12 -32.47 1.31
C THR A 197 -16.88 -33.03 0.59
N PRO A 198 -16.92 -34.29 0.12
CA PRO A 198 -15.76 -34.92 -0.49
C PRO A 198 -15.49 -34.27 -1.86
N ILE A 199 -14.47 -33.43 -1.92
CA ILE A 199 -13.90 -32.99 -3.21
C ILE A 199 -13.20 -34.19 -3.82
N LYS A 200 -13.83 -34.76 -4.84
CA LYS A 200 -13.27 -35.77 -5.74
C LYS A 200 -11.89 -35.31 -6.22
N LYS A 201 -10.83 -36.05 -5.85
CA LYS A 201 -9.47 -35.83 -6.37
C LYS A 201 -9.51 -35.98 -7.90
N SER A 202 -9.49 -34.86 -8.62
CA SER A 202 -9.14 -34.85 -10.03
C SER A 202 -7.63 -35.06 -10.11
N ILE A 203 -7.23 -36.22 -10.63
CA ILE A 203 -5.85 -36.54 -10.95
C ILE A 203 -5.44 -35.60 -12.08
N GLU A 204 -4.68 -34.56 -11.74
CA GLU A 204 -4.06 -33.66 -12.72
C GLU A 204 -2.99 -34.43 -13.49
N THR A 205 -3.42 -34.97 -14.62
CA THR A 205 -2.56 -35.56 -15.63
C THR A 205 -1.72 -34.46 -16.24
N LYS A 206 -0.40 -34.60 -16.08
CA LYS A 206 0.65 -33.86 -16.78
C LYS A 206 0.24 -33.50 -18.21
N ARG A 207 0.16 -32.19 -18.50
CA ARG A 207 0.29 -31.68 -19.87
C ARG A 207 1.30 -30.53 -19.88
N ASN A 208 2.55 -30.93 -20.11
CA ASN A 208 3.57 -30.08 -20.72
C ASN A 208 3.07 -29.66 -22.11
N ILE A 209 2.76 -28.38 -22.31
CA ILE A 209 2.64 -27.77 -23.64
C ILE A 209 3.30 -26.38 -23.60
N LEU A 210 4.56 -26.36 -24.00
CA LEU A 210 5.28 -25.31 -24.75
C LEU A 210 4.95 -23.84 -24.45
N GLU A 211 5.79 -23.21 -23.60
CA GLU A 211 6.04 -21.77 -23.69
C GLU A 211 7.30 -21.49 -24.52
N PRO A 212 7.26 -20.52 -25.47
CA PRO A 212 8.46 -20.01 -26.13
C PRO A 212 9.31 -19.21 -25.14
N ARG A 213 10.50 -19.72 -24.86
CA ARG A 213 11.55 -19.10 -24.06
C ARG A 213 12.10 -17.85 -24.76
N MET A 214 11.60 -16.67 -24.40
CA MET A 214 12.26 -15.40 -24.75
C MET A 214 13.24 -15.04 -23.63
N ARG A 215 14.53 -15.33 -23.85
CA ARG A 215 15.63 -14.79 -23.03
C ARG A 215 15.72 -13.28 -23.25
N PRO A 216 15.86 -12.45 -22.20
CA PRO A 216 16.48 -11.15 -22.35
C PRO A 216 18.01 -11.33 -22.51
N PRO A 217 18.70 -10.53 -23.34
CA PRO A 217 20.15 -10.50 -23.38
C PRO A 217 20.71 -10.04 -22.03
N GLU A 218 21.74 -10.74 -21.56
CA GLU A 218 22.60 -10.31 -20.46
C GLU A 218 23.53 -9.18 -20.93
N GLU A 219 24.12 -8.50 -19.95
CA GLU A 219 25.16 -7.46 -20.02
C GLU A 219 24.72 -6.00 -20.20
N GLN A 220 24.55 -5.32 -19.06
CA GLN A 220 25.51 -4.26 -18.67
C GLN A 220 25.51 -4.09 -17.15
N ILE A 221 26.56 -4.61 -16.54
CA ILE A 221 26.92 -4.35 -15.14
C ILE A 221 27.39 -2.88 -15.09
N LEU A 222 26.58 -2.01 -14.50
CA LEU A 222 27.02 -0.70 -14.02
C LEU A 222 26.89 -0.69 -12.51
N THR A 223 28.02 -0.94 -11.84
CA THR A 223 28.25 -0.66 -10.43
C THR A 223 28.14 0.84 -10.20
N GLY A 224 26.99 1.30 -9.69
CA GLY A 224 26.78 2.69 -9.29
C GLY A 224 26.51 2.77 -7.79
N SER A 225 27.56 3.01 -7.02
CA SER A 225 27.46 3.41 -5.61
C SER A 225 26.58 4.67 -5.51
N ARG A 226 25.57 4.64 -4.63
CA ARG A 226 24.75 5.83 -4.30
C ARG A 226 25.55 6.74 -3.36
N PRO A 227 25.86 7.99 -3.72
CA PRO A 227 26.34 8.95 -2.73
C PRO A 227 25.15 9.50 -1.92
N ASN A 228 25.22 9.32 -0.61
CA ASN A 228 24.34 9.93 0.38
C ASN A 228 24.79 11.37 0.65
N THR A 229 24.45 12.35 -0.20
CA THR A 229 24.48 13.78 0.19
C THR A 229 23.57 14.60 -0.71
N LEU A 230 22.57 15.24 -0.12
CA LEU A 230 21.76 16.28 -0.76
C LEU A 230 22.53 17.61 -0.68
N THR A 231 23.29 17.95 -1.71
CA THR A 231 23.78 19.33 -1.91
C THR A 231 22.68 20.15 -2.54
N VAL A 232 22.03 20.99 -1.73
CA VAL A 232 21.13 22.06 -2.18
C VAL A 232 21.97 23.11 -2.88
N MET A 233 21.80 23.25 -4.20
CA MET A 233 22.32 24.41 -4.93
C MET A 233 21.43 25.60 -4.65
N THR A 234 21.95 26.57 -3.90
CA THR A 234 21.42 27.93 -3.80
C THR A 234 21.59 28.60 -5.15
N LEU A 235 20.48 28.83 -5.86
CA LEU A 235 20.47 29.73 -7.01
C LEU A 235 20.34 31.16 -6.48
N ASP A 236 21.42 31.92 -6.66
CA ASP A 236 21.50 33.34 -6.35
C ASP A 236 20.48 34.15 -7.15
N ASN A 237 19.87 35.08 -6.44
CA ASN A 237 19.13 36.22 -6.98
C ASN A 237 20.02 37.02 -7.94
N SER A 238 19.52 37.27 -9.14
CA SER A 238 19.90 38.45 -9.91
C SER A 238 18.65 39.10 -10.50
N GLU A 239 18.20 40.17 -9.86
CA GLU A 239 17.31 41.18 -10.40
C GLU A 239 17.90 41.75 -11.71
N THR A 240 17.08 41.95 -12.75
CA THR A 240 16.91 43.26 -13.44
C THR A 240 15.87 43.21 -14.56
N SER A 241 14.85 44.07 -14.41
CA SER A 241 14.11 44.91 -15.39
C SER A 241 14.20 44.60 -16.90
N VAL A 242 13.05 44.48 -17.59
CA VAL A 242 12.20 45.56 -18.17
C VAL A 242 10.77 45.05 -18.29
#